data_AF-A0A1B8DR22-F1
#
_entry.id   AF-A0A1B8DR22-F1
#
_cell.length_a   1.000
_cell.length_b   1.000
_cell.length_c   1.000
_cell.angle_alpha   90.00
_cell.angle_beta   90.00
_cell.angle_gamma   90.00
#
_symmetry.space_group_name_H-M   'P 1'
#
loop_
_entity.id
_entity.type
_entity.pdbx_description
1 polymer ?
#
loop_
_entity_poly.entity_id
_entity_poly.type
_entity_poly.pdbx_seq_one_letter_code
_entity_poly.pdbx_strand_id
1 'polypeptide(L)'
;MPSTHKKEKPWDTDDIDKWKIEAFKPEDNKAGTFTEESTFATLFPKYREVYLREAWPLITRSLEKFGIACTLDLVEGSMTVKTTRKTYDPASILNARDLIKLLARSVPAPQAVKILEDGVASDIIKIRNLVRNKERFVKRRQRILGPNGSTLKALELLTECYILVQGNTVSAMGPYKGLKELRRIIEDCMSNIHPIYHIKELMIKRELAKDPELAGESWDRFLPHFKKRNLSKRRVPMKVTDKSKKIRTPFPPPQEKSKVDLQIESGEYFLNKSAKERAVQEDRLERQKEKKVEKLAKREKEFEAPEEDGDKKEKKRKRKAEGEEESEKPKEKKKKKKAAEDEEEEEKPKKKKKSKVEGEEESEKPKEKKKKRKSVAADKE
;
A
#
# COMPACT_ATOMS: atom_id res chain seq x y z
N MET A 1 -18.14 15.72 35.18
CA MET A 1 -19.34 16.42 35.67
C MET A 1 -18.90 17.74 36.29
N PRO A 2 -19.37 18.90 35.82
CA PRO A 2 -19.14 20.15 36.54
C PRO A 2 -19.98 20.12 37.83
N SER A 3 -19.38 20.42 38.98
CA SER A 3 -20.01 20.29 40.28
C SER A 3 -21.26 21.16 40.43
N THR A 4 -22.33 20.57 40.97
CA THR A 4 -23.65 21.20 41.20
C THR A 4 -23.66 22.26 42.31
N HIS A 5 -22.51 22.52 42.95
CA HIS A 5 -22.34 23.53 44.00
C HIS A 5 -21.33 24.59 43.57
N LYS A 6 -21.76 25.52 42.72
CA LYS A 6 -21.02 26.77 42.48
C LYS A 6 -21.35 27.75 43.61
N LYS A 7 -20.72 27.58 44.77
CA LYS A 7 -20.66 28.67 45.76
C LYS A 7 -19.77 29.76 45.17
N GLU A 8 -20.21 31.01 45.26
CA GLU A 8 -19.37 32.15 44.89
C GLU A 8 -18.11 32.10 45.75
N LYS A 9 -16.95 32.23 45.10
CA LYS A 9 -15.64 32.27 45.73
C LYS A 9 -15.20 33.73 45.68
N PRO A 10 -15.32 34.50 46.78
CA PRO A 10 -14.98 35.93 46.77
C PRO A 10 -13.52 36.22 46.41
N TRP A 11 -12.66 35.22 46.54
CA TRP A 11 -11.23 35.26 46.19
C TRP A 11 -10.95 34.84 44.74
N ASP A 12 -11.96 34.45 43.97
CA ASP A 12 -11.85 33.95 42.60
C ASP A 12 -12.39 35.01 41.63
N THR A 13 -11.74 36.18 41.62
CA THR A 13 -12.05 37.30 40.74
C THR A 13 -11.58 37.01 39.30
N ASP A 14 -12.26 37.59 38.31
CA ASP A 14 -11.95 37.38 36.89
C ASP A 14 -10.55 37.88 36.49
N ASP A 15 -9.90 38.69 37.34
CA ASP A 15 -8.54 39.21 37.16
C ASP A 15 -7.44 38.16 37.45
N ILE A 16 -7.77 37.05 38.12
CA ILE A 16 -6.79 36.04 38.53
C ILE A 16 -6.59 35.02 37.40
N ASP A 17 -5.42 35.06 36.76
CA ASP A 17 -5.02 34.04 35.78
C ASP A 17 -4.68 32.71 36.47
N LYS A 18 -5.70 31.85 36.57
CA LYS A 18 -5.62 30.52 37.20
C LYS A 18 -4.65 29.56 36.48
N TRP A 19 -4.16 29.92 35.30
CA TRP A 19 -3.28 29.08 34.47
C TRP A 19 -1.85 29.59 34.41
N LYS A 20 -1.54 30.68 35.12
CA LYS A 20 -0.18 31.21 35.22
C LYS A 20 0.69 30.24 36.03
N ILE A 21 1.77 29.78 35.41
CA ILE A 21 2.75 28.90 36.05
C ILE A 21 3.76 29.78 36.78
N GLU A 22 3.78 29.71 38.10
CA GLU A 22 4.78 30.41 38.92
C GLU A 22 6.04 29.57 39.05
N ALA A 23 7.21 30.20 38.91
CA ALA A 23 8.49 29.52 39.01
C ALA A 23 8.76 29.11 40.47
N PHE A 24 9.06 27.83 40.69
CA PHE A 24 9.35 27.31 42.02
C PHE A 24 10.76 27.69 42.46
N LYS A 25 10.88 28.51 43.52
CA LYS A 25 12.18 28.96 44.03
C LYS A 25 12.66 28.07 45.17
N PRO A 26 13.97 28.09 45.49
CA PRO A 26 14.50 27.39 46.67
C PRO A 26 13.80 27.77 47.99
N GLU A 27 13.31 29.02 48.09
CA GLU A 27 12.58 29.53 49.26
C GLU A 27 11.20 28.87 49.46
N ASP A 28 10.59 28.39 48.36
CA ASP A 28 9.27 27.75 48.39
C ASP A 28 9.34 26.32 48.95
N ASN A 29 10.54 25.75 49.10
CA ASN A 29 10.75 24.42 49.64
C ASN A 29 10.60 24.38 51.18
N LYS A 30 9.37 24.61 51.66
CA LYS A 30 9.01 24.62 53.09
C LYS A 30 9.13 23.26 53.78
N ALA A 31 9.07 22.17 53.01
CA ALA A 31 9.15 20.80 53.52
C ALA A 31 10.59 20.31 53.75
N GLY A 32 11.59 21.07 53.30
CA GLY A 32 13.01 20.72 53.45
C GLY A 32 13.52 19.74 52.40
N THR A 33 14.62 19.05 52.70
CA THR A 33 15.30 18.17 51.73
C THR A 33 14.59 16.84 51.55
N PHE A 34 14.64 16.26 50.34
CA PHE A 34 14.09 14.92 50.09
C PHE A 34 14.74 13.84 50.97
N THR A 35 13.91 12.96 51.52
CA THR A 35 14.34 11.77 52.27
C THR A 35 14.70 10.61 51.34
N GLU A 36 14.03 10.52 50.19
CA GLU A 36 14.18 9.46 49.20
C GLU A 36 14.94 9.94 47.96
N GLU A 37 15.55 9.00 47.24
CA GLU A 37 16.30 9.27 46.01
C GLU A 37 15.51 8.80 44.78
N SER A 38 15.27 9.72 43.84
CA SER A 38 14.74 9.41 42.53
C SER A 38 15.87 9.29 41.51
N THR A 39 15.93 8.15 40.82
CA THR A 39 16.94 7.87 39.79
C THR A 39 16.27 7.51 38.47
N PHE A 40 16.72 8.12 37.37
CA PHE A 40 16.33 7.74 36.01
C PHE A 40 17.55 7.47 35.15
N ALA A 41 17.48 6.43 34.34
CA ALA A 41 18.53 6.07 33.38
C ALA A 41 17.97 5.92 31.97
N THR A 42 18.76 6.30 30.97
CA THR A 42 18.44 6.11 29.55
C THR A 42 19.67 5.64 28.79
N LEU A 43 19.49 4.61 27.96
CA LEU A 43 20.53 4.11 27.07
C LEU A 43 20.66 5.01 25.83
N PHE A 44 21.88 5.18 25.34
CA PHE A 44 22.15 5.91 24.10
C PHE A 44 22.91 5.04 23.08
N PRO A 45 22.74 5.30 21.76
CA PRO A 45 23.47 4.56 20.74
C PRO A 45 24.97 4.85 20.74
N LYS A 46 25.81 3.84 20.44
CA LYS A 46 27.28 3.97 20.46
C LYS A 46 27.84 5.14 19.65
N TYR A 47 27.25 5.46 18.49
CA TYR A 47 27.69 6.59 17.65
C TYR A 47 27.55 7.96 18.35
N ARG A 48 26.77 8.05 19.43
CA ARG A 48 26.47 9.30 20.13
C ARG A 48 27.49 9.62 21.23
N GLU A 49 28.31 8.63 21.61
CA GLU A 49 29.28 8.72 22.70
C GLU A 49 30.24 9.91 22.58
N VAL A 50 30.85 10.09 21.40
CA VAL A 50 31.90 11.11 21.20
C VAL A 50 31.35 12.50 21.53
N TYR A 51 30.18 12.83 20.99
CA TYR A 51 29.54 14.09 21.27
C TYR A 51 29.09 14.21 22.73
N LEU A 52 28.54 13.15 23.32
CA LEU A 52 28.07 13.22 24.71
C LEU A 52 29.23 13.48 25.66
N ARG A 53 30.39 12.88 25.41
CA ARG A 53 31.62 13.13 26.17
C ARG A 53 32.04 14.59 26.11
N GLU A 54 32.01 15.20 24.92
CA GLU A 54 32.36 16.61 24.71
C GLU A 54 31.35 17.58 25.33
N ALA A 55 30.05 17.26 25.21
CA ALA A 55 28.96 18.10 25.69
C ALA A 55 28.63 17.90 27.18
N TRP A 56 29.11 16.83 27.81
CA TRP A 56 28.79 16.47 29.20
C TRP A 56 29.06 17.59 30.21
N PRO A 57 30.18 18.33 30.14
CA PRO A 57 30.47 19.42 31.08
C PRO A 57 29.44 20.56 31.03
N LEU A 58 28.73 20.73 29.92
CA LEU A 58 27.65 21.72 29.81
C LEU A 58 26.38 21.21 30.49
N ILE A 59 26.10 19.91 30.38
CA ILE A 59 24.93 19.26 30.99
C ILE A 59 25.08 19.23 32.51
N THR A 60 26.27 18.86 33.02
CA THR A 60 26.55 18.83 34.46
C THR A 60 26.34 20.21 35.09
N ARG A 61 26.93 21.27 34.52
CA ARG A 61 26.76 22.66 34.97
C ARG A 61 25.31 23.13 34.94
N SER A 62 24.51 22.63 33.99
CA SER A 62 23.10 23.02 33.87
C SER A 62 22.24 22.33 34.94
N LEU A 63 22.47 21.03 35.19
CA LEU A 63 21.73 20.24 36.19
C LEU A 63 22.15 20.54 37.64
N GLU A 64 23.40 20.94 37.85
CA GLU A 64 23.91 21.32 39.17
C GLU A 64 23.15 22.52 39.77
N LYS A 65 22.67 23.45 38.94
CA LYS A 65 21.82 24.58 39.35
C LYS A 65 20.51 24.15 40.02
N PHE A 66 20.01 22.97 39.65
CA PHE A 66 18.81 22.37 40.21
C PHE A 66 19.13 21.35 41.32
N GLY A 67 20.41 21.18 41.66
CA GLY A 67 20.86 20.20 42.64
C GLY A 67 20.69 18.75 42.17
N ILE A 68 20.73 18.48 40.86
CA ILE A 68 20.58 17.14 40.28
C ILE A 68 21.97 16.60 39.89
N ALA A 69 22.29 15.40 40.34
CA ALA A 69 23.51 14.70 39.93
C ALA A 69 23.28 13.98 38.61
N CYS A 70 24.29 13.96 37.73
CA CYS A 70 24.25 13.20 36.48
C CYS A 70 25.55 12.43 36.26
N THR A 71 25.43 11.21 35.75
CA THR A 71 26.56 10.35 35.39
C THR A 71 26.43 9.86 33.95
N LEU A 72 27.56 9.76 33.27
CA LEU A 72 27.68 9.25 31.90
C LEU A 72 28.54 7.99 31.94
N ASP A 73 27.92 6.85 31.64
CA ASP A 73 28.62 5.59 31.50
C ASP A 73 28.86 5.27 30.01
N LEU A 74 30.14 5.16 29.64
CA LEU A 74 30.58 4.87 28.29
C LEU A 74 30.73 3.38 28.00
N VAL A 75 30.82 2.55 29.05
CA VAL A 75 30.93 1.09 28.95
C VAL A 75 29.56 0.50 28.67
N GLU A 76 28.57 0.80 29.52
CA GLU A 76 27.18 0.39 29.31
C GLU A 76 26.48 1.23 28.22
N GLY A 77 26.96 2.45 27.97
CA GLY A 77 26.30 3.38 27.05
C GLY A 77 25.01 3.95 27.65
N SER A 78 25.05 4.34 28.92
CA SER A 78 23.91 4.82 29.68
C SER A 78 24.16 6.23 30.25
N MET A 79 23.10 7.04 30.31
CA MET A 79 23.08 8.32 31.01
C MET A 79 22.13 8.18 32.19
N THR A 80 22.57 8.59 33.38
CA THR A 80 21.78 8.51 34.60
C THR A 80 21.67 9.89 35.25
N VAL A 81 20.48 10.23 35.74
CA VAL A 81 20.21 11.43 36.55
C VAL A 81 19.61 11.02 37.89
N LYS A 82 20.03 11.69 38.96
CA LYS A 82 19.63 11.37 40.33
C LYS A 82 19.37 12.64 41.13
N THR A 83 18.32 12.63 41.94
CA THR A 83 18.10 13.70 42.94
C THR A 83 19.16 13.64 44.02
N THR A 84 19.52 14.78 44.58
CA THR A 84 20.45 14.88 45.71
C THR A 84 19.77 15.54 46.89
N ARG A 85 20.45 15.58 48.04
CA ARG A 85 19.97 16.34 49.22
C ARG A 85 19.86 17.85 48.95
N LYS A 86 20.42 18.37 47.86
CA LYS A 86 20.37 19.79 47.47
C LYS A 86 19.25 20.08 46.46
N THR A 87 18.54 19.07 45.97
CA THR A 87 17.41 19.28 45.05
C THR A 87 16.28 19.94 45.83
N TYR A 88 15.84 21.12 45.38
CA TYR A 88 14.76 21.88 46.02
C TYR A 88 13.41 21.67 45.30
N ASP A 89 13.42 21.58 43.96
CA ASP A 89 12.22 21.39 43.16
C ASP A 89 11.95 19.88 42.92
N PRO A 90 10.79 19.34 43.35
CA PRO A 90 10.44 17.94 43.13
C PRO A 90 10.21 17.58 41.65
N ALA A 91 9.79 18.54 40.81
CA ALA A 91 9.49 18.29 39.40
C ALA A 91 10.75 18.33 38.51
N SER A 92 11.80 19.03 38.93
CA SER A 92 13.06 19.19 38.20
C SER A 92 13.68 17.87 37.72
N ILE A 93 13.53 16.78 38.47
CA ILE A 93 14.03 15.44 38.09
C ILE A 93 13.32 14.88 36.85
N LEU A 94 12.05 15.23 36.63
CA LEU A 94 11.28 14.83 35.44
C LEU A 94 11.81 15.57 34.19
N ASN A 95 12.16 16.85 34.34
CA ASN A 95 12.79 17.63 33.28
C ASN A 95 14.19 17.09 32.96
N ALA A 96 14.97 16.72 33.97
CA ALA A 96 16.27 16.06 33.79
C ALA A 96 16.17 14.69 33.10
N ARG A 97 15.14 13.90 33.43
CA ARG A 97 14.83 12.64 32.73
C ARG A 97 14.54 12.88 31.26
N ASP A 98 13.77 13.92 30.93
CA ASP A 98 13.41 14.21 29.55
C ASP A 98 14.59 14.82 28.76
N LEU A 99 15.48 15.58 29.43
CA LEU A 99 16.77 16.01 28.89
C LEU A 99 17.62 14.83 28.41
N ILE A 100 17.84 13.80 29.25
CA ILE A 100 18.66 12.64 28.85
C ILE A 100 18.00 11.82 27.74
N LYS A 101 16.66 11.72 27.70
CA LYS A 101 15.94 11.11 26.58
C LYS A 101 16.16 11.88 25.28
N LEU A 102 16.12 13.21 25.29
CA LEU A 102 16.36 14.05 24.12
C LEU A 102 17.80 13.89 23.59
N LEU A 103 18.78 13.86 24.49
CA LEU A 103 20.18 13.63 24.16
C LEU A 103 20.40 12.25 23.50
N ALA A 104 19.73 11.22 24.01
CA ALA A 104 19.74 9.88 23.41
C ALA A 104 19.11 9.86 22.00
N ARG A 105 18.19 10.79 21.70
CA ARG A 105 17.62 11.02 20.37
C ARG A 105 18.38 12.07 19.55
N SER A 106 19.66 12.26 19.86
CA SER A 106 20.61 13.13 19.14
C SER A 106 20.20 14.59 19.03
N VAL A 107 19.37 15.09 19.93
CA VAL A 107 19.16 16.54 20.06
C VAL A 107 20.47 17.19 20.56
N PRO A 108 20.92 18.32 19.98
CA PRO A 108 22.10 19.03 20.46
C PRO A 108 21.92 19.52 21.90
N ALA A 109 22.96 19.42 22.73
CA ALA A 109 22.91 19.78 24.15
C ALA A 109 22.47 21.24 24.39
N PRO A 110 22.93 22.26 23.65
CA PRO A 110 22.47 23.65 23.86
C PRO A 110 20.96 23.81 23.65
N GLN A 111 20.38 23.03 22.74
CA GLN A 111 18.94 23.05 22.50
C GLN A 111 18.19 22.21 23.53
N ALA A 112 18.75 21.06 23.93
CA ALA A 112 18.14 20.15 24.89
C ALA A 112 18.02 20.76 26.29
N VAL A 113 19.01 21.57 26.72
CA VAL A 113 19.01 22.22 28.06
C VAL A 113 17.81 23.15 28.27
N LYS A 114 17.21 23.69 27.21
CA LYS A 114 15.99 24.51 27.30
C LYS A 114 14.79 23.77 27.90
N ILE A 115 14.83 22.43 27.97
CA ILE A 115 13.78 21.63 28.64
C ILE A 115 13.75 21.85 30.16
N LEU A 116 14.81 22.43 30.73
CA LEU A 116 14.87 22.78 32.15
C LEU A 116 14.13 24.09 32.46
N GLU A 117 13.73 24.85 31.43
CA GLU A 117 12.94 26.07 31.57
C GLU A 117 11.45 25.74 31.62
N ASP A 118 10.70 26.45 32.46
CA ASP A 118 9.25 26.26 32.59
C ASP A 118 8.52 26.61 31.27
N GLY A 119 7.48 25.85 30.96
CA GLY A 119 6.68 26.04 29.74
C GLY A 119 7.24 25.35 28.48
N VAL A 120 8.48 24.83 28.53
CA VAL A 120 9.04 23.98 27.47
C VAL A 120 8.84 22.52 27.85
N ALA A 121 8.16 21.76 26.98
CA ALA A 121 8.00 20.32 27.11
C ALA A 121 8.66 19.59 25.94
N SER A 122 8.75 18.27 26.03
CA SER A 122 9.25 17.41 24.96
C SER A 122 8.25 16.33 24.59
N ASP A 123 8.22 15.96 23.31
CA ASP A 123 7.46 14.81 22.81
C ASP A 123 8.33 13.98 21.87
N ILE A 124 8.35 12.66 22.07
CA ILE A 124 9.09 11.70 21.25
C ILE A 124 8.08 10.84 20.52
N ILE A 125 7.81 11.20 19.27
CA ILE A 125 6.76 10.59 18.47
C ILE A 125 7.32 9.38 17.72
N LYS A 126 6.75 8.19 17.99
CA LYS A 126 7.16 6.94 17.37
C LYS A 126 6.48 6.73 16.02
N ILE A 127 7.21 6.96 14.94
CA ILE A 127 6.68 6.85 13.57
C ILE A 127 6.86 5.46 12.92
N ARG A 128 7.72 4.59 13.48
CA ARG A 128 8.06 3.29 12.87
C ARG A 128 6.85 2.39 12.60
N ASN A 129 5.90 2.34 13.54
CA ASN A 129 4.79 1.39 13.50
C ASN A 129 3.62 1.87 12.63
N LEU A 130 3.68 3.11 12.12
CA LEU A 130 2.58 3.71 11.36
C LEU A 130 2.57 3.26 9.88
N VAL A 131 3.69 2.77 9.36
CA VAL A 131 3.82 2.37 7.95
C VAL A 131 4.48 1.01 7.83
N ARG A 132 3.80 0.04 7.18
CA ARG A 132 4.29 -1.34 7.00
C ARG A 132 5.51 -1.43 6.07
N ASN A 133 5.49 -0.72 4.94
CA ASN A 133 6.52 -0.85 3.91
C ASN A 133 7.67 0.14 4.15
N LYS A 134 8.91 -0.37 4.17
CA LYS A 134 10.13 0.43 4.41
C LYS A 134 10.29 1.59 3.42
N GLU A 135 10.10 1.37 2.13
CA GLU A 135 10.22 2.43 1.11
C GLU A 135 9.19 3.55 1.30
N ARG A 136 7.95 3.17 1.62
CA ARG A 136 6.87 4.12 1.89
C ARG A 136 7.16 4.92 3.15
N PHE A 137 7.70 4.26 4.19
CA PHE A 137 8.14 4.91 5.42
C PHE A 137 9.22 5.96 5.15
N VAL A 138 10.27 5.61 4.39
CA VAL A 138 11.35 6.55 4.04
C VAL A 138 10.81 7.74 3.25
N LYS A 139 9.94 7.51 2.25
CA LYS A 139 9.32 8.59 1.47
C LYS A 139 8.43 9.51 2.32
N ARG A 140 7.63 8.95 3.25
CA ARG A 140 6.78 9.75 4.16
C ARG A 140 7.59 10.49 5.24
N ARG A 141 8.64 9.88 5.76
CA ARG A 141 9.57 10.55 6.69
C ARG A 141 10.28 11.71 6.00
N GLN A 142 10.77 11.50 4.76
CA GLN A 142 11.40 12.56 3.98
C GLN A 142 10.42 13.70 3.66
N ARG A 143 9.13 13.39 3.49
CA ARG A 143 8.08 14.38 3.29
C ARG A 143 7.91 15.33 4.48
N ILE A 144 8.12 14.85 5.72
CA ILE A 144 8.09 15.70 6.92
C ILE A 144 9.22 16.74 6.87
N LEU A 145 10.42 16.31 6.46
CA LEU A 145 11.56 17.21 6.29
C LEU A 145 11.31 18.22 5.15
N GLY A 146 10.75 17.74 4.04
CA GLY A 146 10.52 18.52 2.83
C GLY A 146 11.80 18.74 2.01
N PRO A 147 11.69 19.37 0.83
CA PRO A 147 12.86 19.75 0.05
C PRO A 147 13.67 20.80 0.82
N ASN A 148 14.98 20.58 0.94
CA ASN A 148 15.92 21.44 1.67
C ASN A 148 15.50 21.79 3.12
N GLY A 149 14.68 20.96 3.77
CA GLY A 149 14.21 21.22 5.14
C GLY A 149 13.13 22.31 5.25
N SER A 150 12.61 22.83 4.14
CA SER A 150 11.63 23.93 4.12
C SER A 150 10.33 23.62 4.89
N THR A 151 9.82 22.41 4.75
CA THR A 151 8.59 21.97 5.44
C THR A 151 8.81 21.87 6.93
N LEU A 152 9.96 21.32 7.35
CA LEU A 152 10.34 21.26 8.76
C LEU A 152 10.51 22.66 9.35
N LYS A 153 11.22 23.56 8.66
CA LYS A 153 11.42 24.94 9.14
C LYS A 153 10.11 25.71 9.26
N ALA A 154 9.19 25.54 8.32
CA ALA A 154 7.86 26.14 8.40
C ALA A 154 7.07 25.63 9.62
N LEU A 155 7.14 24.33 9.91
CA LEU A 155 6.51 23.76 11.10
C LEU A 155 7.14 24.28 12.39
N GLU A 156 8.48 24.41 12.44
CA GLU A 156 9.16 24.98 13.60
C GLU A 156 8.72 26.42 13.89
N LEU A 157 8.62 27.26 12.86
CA LEU A 157 8.22 28.67 13.00
C LEU A 157 6.73 28.82 13.38
N LEU A 158 5.86 27.96 12.85
CA LEU A 158 4.42 28.04 13.11
C LEU A 158 4.06 27.50 14.50
N THR A 159 4.70 26.42 14.94
CA THR A 159 4.41 25.76 16.22
C THR A 159 5.31 26.22 17.36
N GLU A 160 6.31 27.05 17.08
CA GLU A 160 7.34 27.52 18.02
C GLU A 160 8.06 26.34 18.70
N CYS A 161 8.12 25.21 18.00
CA CYS A 161 8.79 23.99 18.44
C CYS A 161 10.12 23.81 17.69
N TYR A 162 11.09 23.19 18.35
CA TYR A 162 12.24 22.59 17.70
C TYR A 162 11.90 21.15 17.30
N ILE A 163 12.24 20.77 16.06
CA ILE A 163 11.86 19.46 15.51
C ILE A 163 13.09 18.74 14.98
N LEU A 164 13.34 17.52 15.45
CA LEU A 164 14.41 16.68 14.96
C LEU A 164 13.83 15.35 14.46
N VAL A 165 13.94 15.13 13.14
CA VAL A 165 13.49 13.89 12.49
C VAL A 165 14.70 12.95 12.35
N GLN A 166 14.77 11.91 13.18
CA GLN A 166 15.85 10.94 13.13
C GLN A 166 15.37 9.50 13.19
N GLY A 167 15.82 8.70 12.21
CA GLY A 167 15.58 7.26 12.19
C GLY A 167 14.09 6.92 12.20
N ASN A 168 13.63 6.39 13.34
CA ASN A 168 12.31 5.81 13.55
C ASN A 168 11.38 6.67 14.42
N THR A 169 11.86 7.84 14.83
CA THR A 169 11.14 8.76 15.71
C THR A 169 11.32 10.20 15.26
N VAL A 170 10.39 11.05 15.67
CA VAL A 170 10.51 12.49 15.57
C VAL A 170 10.52 13.05 16.98
N SER A 171 11.59 13.73 17.35
CA SER A 171 11.72 14.41 18.62
C SER A 171 11.26 15.85 18.44
N ALA A 172 10.45 16.35 19.36
CA ALA A 172 9.98 17.72 19.38
C ALA A 172 10.18 18.34 20.76
N MET A 173 10.48 19.64 20.79
CA MET A 173 10.58 20.43 22.02
C MET A 173 9.87 21.77 21.82
N GLY A 174 9.08 22.22 22.79
CA GLY A 174 8.38 23.50 22.69
C GLY A 174 7.16 23.59 23.60
N PRO A 175 6.28 24.56 23.38
CA PRO A 175 5.09 24.75 24.20
C PRO A 175 4.06 23.62 23.96
N TYR A 176 3.25 23.33 24.99
CA TYR A 176 2.26 22.25 24.95
C TYR A 176 1.26 22.34 23.78
N LYS A 177 0.82 23.56 23.44
CA LYS A 177 -0.08 23.79 22.29
C LYS A 177 0.59 23.38 20.97
N GLY A 178 1.82 23.83 20.75
CA GLY A 178 2.61 23.50 19.57
C GLY A 178 2.92 22.01 19.46
N LEU A 179 3.26 21.34 20.56
CA LEU A 179 3.51 19.89 20.58
C LEU A 179 2.26 19.08 20.21
N LYS A 180 1.08 19.47 20.71
CA LYS A 180 -0.19 18.80 20.40
C LYS A 180 -0.52 18.90 18.91
N GLU A 181 -0.35 20.08 18.32
CA GLU A 181 -0.54 20.28 16.88
C GLU A 181 0.47 19.49 16.07
N LEU A 182 1.74 19.56 16.46
CA LEU A 182 2.82 18.87 15.76
C LEU A 182 2.65 17.34 15.78
N ARG A 183 2.24 16.76 16.91
CA ARG A 183 1.94 15.32 17.02
C ARG A 183 0.88 14.90 16.01
N ARG A 184 -0.23 15.64 15.94
CA ARG A 184 -1.30 15.40 14.96
C ARG A 184 -0.75 15.47 13.52
N ILE A 185 0.03 16.49 13.19
CA ILE A 185 0.60 16.68 11.84
C ILE A 185 1.51 15.52 11.44
N ILE A 186 2.34 15.02 12.35
CA ILE A 186 3.27 13.92 12.09
C ILE A 186 2.51 12.61 11.89
N GLU A 187 1.54 12.32 12.75
CA GLU A 187 0.68 11.12 12.65
C GLU A 187 -0.15 11.13 11.35
N ASP A 188 -0.73 12.27 10.98
CA ASP A 188 -1.47 12.47 9.74
C ASP A 188 -0.57 12.36 8.50
N CYS A 189 0.65 12.90 8.57
CA CYS A 189 1.64 12.76 7.51
C CYS A 189 2.01 11.28 7.27
N MET A 190 2.17 10.53 8.36
CA MET A 190 2.39 9.09 8.29
C MET A 190 1.15 8.33 7.80
N SER A 191 -0.05 8.89 7.98
CA SER A 191 -1.34 8.39 7.47
C SER A 191 -1.66 8.82 6.03
N ASN A 192 -0.65 9.27 5.27
CA ASN A 192 -0.73 9.69 3.86
C ASN A 192 -1.31 11.07 3.58
N ILE A 193 -1.56 11.88 4.59
CA ILE A 193 -1.90 13.30 4.39
C ILE A 193 -0.59 14.06 4.13
N HIS A 194 -0.61 15.15 3.37
CA HIS A 194 0.60 15.94 3.12
C HIS A 194 0.73 17.04 4.18
N PRO A 195 1.90 17.25 4.82
CA PRO A 195 2.05 18.23 5.92
C PRO A 195 1.75 19.67 5.47
N ILE A 196 1.95 19.99 4.19
CA ILE A 196 1.56 21.28 3.59
C ILE A 196 0.09 21.65 3.87
N TYR A 197 -0.82 20.68 3.92
CA TYR A 197 -2.23 20.97 4.22
C TYR A 197 -2.40 21.52 5.64
N HIS A 198 -1.72 20.92 6.61
CA HIS A 198 -1.71 21.43 7.98
C HIS A 198 -0.91 22.72 8.13
N ILE A 199 0.16 22.91 7.37
CA ILE A 199 0.88 24.20 7.36
C ILE A 199 -0.07 25.32 6.93
N LYS A 200 -0.85 25.13 5.86
CA LYS A 200 -1.86 26.10 5.44
C LYS A 200 -2.95 26.30 6.49
N GLU A 201 -3.40 25.22 7.11
CA GLU A 201 -4.37 25.26 8.22
C GLU A 201 -3.84 26.12 9.39
N LEU A 202 -2.58 25.89 9.81
CA LEU A 202 -1.91 26.64 10.88
C LEU A 202 -1.68 28.10 10.53
N MET A 203 -1.31 28.40 9.28
CA MET A 203 -1.19 29.80 8.82
C MET A 203 -2.51 30.54 8.94
N ILE A 204 -3.61 29.93 8.48
CA ILE A 204 -4.95 30.54 8.59
C ILE A 204 -5.36 30.69 10.06
N LYS A 205 -5.15 29.66 10.89
CA LYS A 205 -5.44 29.74 12.33
C LYS A 205 -4.66 30.85 13.02
N ARG A 206 -3.38 31.04 12.67
CA ARG A 206 -2.56 32.10 13.26
C ARG A 206 -3.02 33.50 12.85
N GLU A 207 -3.52 33.68 11.63
CA GLU A 207 -4.12 34.95 11.21
C GLU A 207 -5.47 35.17 11.90
N LEU A 208 -6.37 34.18 11.91
CA LEU A 208 -7.67 34.28 12.58
C LEU A 208 -7.56 34.52 14.09
N ALA A 209 -6.52 33.98 14.73
CA ALA A 209 -6.28 34.17 16.16
C ALA A 209 -5.88 35.62 16.53
N LYS A 210 -5.48 36.45 15.55
CA LYS A 210 -5.19 37.88 15.79
C LYS A 210 -6.46 38.71 15.89
N ASP A 211 -7.56 38.25 15.30
CA ASP A 211 -8.82 38.97 15.26
C ASP A 211 -9.63 38.69 16.55
N PRO A 212 -9.85 39.71 17.42
CA PRO A 212 -10.51 39.50 18.71
C PRO A 212 -12.00 39.15 18.56
N GLU A 213 -12.65 39.60 17.49
CA GLU A 213 -14.09 39.36 17.23
C GLU A 213 -14.40 37.88 17.00
N LEU A 214 -13.47 37.12 16.40
CA LEU A 214 -13.68 35.73 16.02
C LEU A 214 -13.18 34.73 17.07
N ALA A 215 -12.69 35.19 18.22
CA ALA A 215 -12.11 34.33 19.26
C ALA A 215 -13.13 33.38 19.92
N GLY A 216 -14.42 33.78 19.95
CA GLY A 216 -15.51 32.98 20.53
C GLY A 216 -16.22 32.05 19.55
N GLU A 217 -15.94 32.14 18.25
CA GLU A 217 -16.65 31.40 17.19
C GLU A 217 -15.85 30.18 16.68
N SER A 218 -16.55 29.22 16.08
CA SER A 218 -15.86 28.09 15.42
C SER A 218 -15.24 28.52 14.09
N TRP A 219 -13.96 28.22 13.91
CA TRP A 219 -13.21 28.56 12.69
C TRP A 219 -13.37 27.57 11.53
N ASP A 220 -14.16 26.51 11.68
CA ASP A 220 -14.27 25.43 10.68
C ASP A 220 -14.65 25.94 9.27
N ARG A 221 -15.42 27.02 9.18
CA ARG A 221 -15.81 27.66 7.91
C ARG A 221 -14.62 28.16 7.11
N PHE A 222 -13.57 28.63 7.78
CA PHE A 222 -12.38 29.23 7.16
C PHE A 222 -11.27 28.19 6.91
N LEU A 223 -11.36 27.03 7.57
CA LEU A 223 -10.34 26.00 7.45
C LEU A 223 -10.48 25.21 6.13
N PRO A 224 -9.39 25.05 5.36
CA PRO A 224 -9.43 24.27 4.13
C PRO A 224 -9.68 22.78 4.40
N HIS A 225 -10.84 22.26 3.99
CA HIS A 225 -11.13 20.83 4.07
C HIS A 225 -10.57 20.06 2.88
N PHE A 226 -9.38 19.48 3.05
CA PHE A 226 -8.81 18.58 2.04
C PHE A 226 -9.42 17.18 2.14
N LYS A 227 -10.64 17.02 1.62
CA LYS A 227 -11.29 15.70 1.52
C LYS A 227 -10.52 14.82 0.54
N LYS A 228 -10.24 13.58 0.96
CA LYS A 228 -9.71 12.55 0.08
C LYS A 228 -10.74 12.29 -1.03
N ARG A 229 -10.42 12.71 -2.27
CA ARG A 229 -11.23 12.39 -3.45
C ARG A 229 -11.03 10.91 -3.79
N ASN A 230 -11.71 10.03 -3.06
CA ASN A 230 -11.90 8.67 -3.53
C ASN A 230 -12.96 8.76 -4.63
N LEU A 231 -12.59 8.53 -5.89
CA LEU A 231 -13.56 8.29 -6.96
C LEU A 231 -14.35 7.04 -6.54
N SER A 232 -15.49 7.23 -5.89
CA SER A 232 -16.30 6.18 -5.27
C SER A 232 -16.84 5.18 -6.29
N LYS A 233 -16.80 5.54 -7.58
CA LYS A 233 -17.25 4.74 -8.70
C LYS A 233 -16.06 4.34 -9.56
N ARG A 234 -15.19 3.48 -9.03
CA ARG A 234 -14.36 2.68 -9.93
C ARG A 234 -15.33 1.73 -10.65
N ARG A 235 -15.53 1.91 -11.95
CA ARG A 235 -16.32 0.98 -12.76
C ARG A 235 -15.81 -0.44 -12.48
N VAL A 236 -16.72 -1.30 -12.02
CA VAL A 236 -16.42 -2.72 -11.88
C VAL A 236 -16.13 -3.22 -13.30
N PRO A 237 -14.96 -3.84 -13.55
CA PRO A 237 -14.67 -4.39 -14.87
C PRO A 237 -15.73 -5.44 -15.21
N MET A 238 -16.16 -5.48 -16.47
CA MET A 238 -17.18 -6.42 -16.96
C MET A 238 -16.82 -7.89 -16.65
N LYS A 239 -15.54 -8.19 -16.51
CA LYS A 239 -15.02 -9.50 -16.09
C LYS A 239 -14.32 -9.36 -14.73
N VAL A 240 -15.05 -9.59 -13.65
CA VAL A 240 -14.48 -9.76 -12.31
C VAL A 240 -14.00 -11.20 -12.20
N THR A 241 -12.71 -11.38 -11.88
CA THR A 241 -12.18 -12.72 -11.63
C THR A 241 -12.50 -13.13 -10.20
N ASP A 242 -13.42 -14.07 -10.04
CA ASP A 242 -13.74 -14.66 -8.75
C ASP A 242 -12.53 -15.43 -8.20
N LYS A 243 -11.87 -14.87 -7.18
CA LYS A 243 -10.72 -15.48 -6.54
C LYS A 243 -11.06 -16.71 -5.70
N SER A 244 -12.34 -16.90 -5.36
CA SER A 244 -12.84 -18.10 -4.66
C SER A 244 -12.58 -19.39 -5.44
N LYS A 245 -12.58 -19.31 -6.79
CA LYS A 245 -12.29 -20.45 -7.67
C LYS A 245 -10.80 -20.83 -7.73
N LYS A 246 -9.90 -19.99 -7.20
CA LYS A 246 -8.45 -20.26 -7.16
C LYS A 246 -8.06 -20.78 -5.78
N ILE A 247 -8.43 -22.02 -5.51
CA ILE A 247 -8.01 -22.73 -4.29
C ILE A 247 -6.49 -22.89 -4.35
N ARG A 248 -5.78 -22.41 -3.33
CA ARG A 248 -4.32 -22.47 -3.26
C ARG A 248 -3.89 -23.89 -2.93
N THR A 249 -3.52 -24.67 -3.93
CA THR A 249 -2.87 -25.97 -3.74
C THR A 249 -1.41 -25.76 -3.33
N PRO A 250 -0.89 -26.50 -2.34
CA PRO A 250 0.52 -26.40 -1.93
C PRO A 250 1.46 -27.02 -2.98
N PHE A 251 0.94 -27.92 -3.81
CA PHE A 251 1.66 -28.54 -4.90
C PHE A 251 1.58 -27.68 -6.17
N PRO A 252 2.72 -27.44 -6.85
CA PRO A 252 2.70 -26.80 -8.16
C PRO A 252 2.00 -27.72 -9.17
N PRO A 253 1.34 -27.16 -10.21
CA PRO A 253 0.86 -27.97 -11.32
C PRO A 253 2.04 -28.65 -12.02
N PRO A 254 1.83 -29.82 -12.66
CA PRO A 254 2.86 -30.45 -13.45
C PRO A 254 3.32 -29.50 -14.56
N GLN A 255 4.63 -29.48 -14.84
CA GLN A 255 5.16 -28.71 -15.95
C GLN A 255 4.61 -29.25 -17.27
N GLU A 256 4.35 -28.38 -18.23
CA GLU A 256 4.01 -28.81 -19.59
C GLU A 256 5.21 -29.56 -20.17
N LYS A 257 4.96 -30.79 -20.62
CA LYS A 257 5.98 -31.68 -21.17
C LYS A 257 6.59 -31.06 -22.43
N SER A 258 7.91 -31.19 -22.62
CA SER A 258 8.54 -30.69 -23.84
C SER A 258 8.10 -31.49 -25.06
N LYS A 259 8.30 -30.95 -26.27
CA LYS A 259 8.04 -31.71 -27.50
C LYS A 259 8.85 -33.01 -27.56
N VAL A 260 10.05 -33.01 -26.97
CA VAL A 260 10.92 -34.20 -26.88
C VAL A 260 10.29 -35.21 -25.93
N ASP A 261 9.82 -34.78 -24.75
CA ASP A 261 9.16 -35.66 -23.79
C ASP A 261 7.87 -36.26 -24.37
N LEU A 262 7.07 -35.46 -25.07
CA LEU A 262 5.87 -35.95 -25.78
C LEU A 262 6.22 -37.00 -26.84
N GLN A 263 7.33 -36.82 -27.56
CA GLN A 263 7.82 -37.79 -28.55
C GLN A 263 8.40 -39.05 -27.91
N ILE A 264 9.05 -38.93 -26.74
CA ILE A 264 9.56 -40.08 -25.98
C ILE A 264 8.38 -40.88 -25.42
N GLU A 265 7.34 -40.21 -24.92
CA GLU A 265 6.11 -40.84 -24.42
C GLU A 265 5.28 -41.50 -25.52
N SER A 266 5.18 -40.89 -26.71
CA SER A 266 4.50 -41.50 -27.86
C SER A 266 5.30 -42.62 -28.53
N GLY A 267 6.56 -42.82 -28.15
CA GLY A 267 7.48 -43.77 -28.77
C GLY A 267 8.00 -43.33 -30.15
N GLU A 268 7.48 -42.23 -30.71
CA GLU A 268 7.91 -41.68 -31.99
C GLU A 268 9.36 -41.23 -31.95
N TYR A 269 9.89 -40.82 -30.79
CA TYR A 269 11.28 -40.41 -30.67
C TYR A 269 12.26 -41.53 -31.07
N PHE A 270 11.92 -42.78 -30.76
CA PHE A 270 12.77 -43.95 -31.00
C PHE A 270 12.64 -44.50 -32.43
N LEU A 271 11.59 -44.12 -33.17
CA LEU A 271 11.41 -44.56 -34.55
C LEU A 271 12.29 -43.79 -35.52
N ASN A 272 13.06 -44.53 -36.33
CA ASN A 272 13.81 -43.98 -37.46
C ASN A 272 12.87 -43.33 -38.49
N LYS A 273 13.38 -42.36 -39.24
CA LYS A 273 12.59 -41.62 -40.25
C LYS A 273 11.87 -42.55 -41.24
N SER A 274 12.52 -43.63 -41.67
CA SER A 274 11.95 -44.64 -42.57
C SER A 274 10.85 -45.49 -41.94
N ALA A 275 10.86 -45.68 -40.62
CA ALA A 275 9.78 -46.35 -39.89
C ALA A 275 8.56 -45.43 -39.73
N LYS A 276 8.80 -44.14 -39.47
CA LYS A 276 7.74 -43.11 -39.44
C LYS A 276 7.05 -42.97 -40.79
N GLU A 277 7.81 -42.95 -41.88
CA GLU A 277 7.26 -42.85 -43.24
C GLU A 277 6.40 -44.06 -43.61
N ARG A 278 6.80 -45.27 -43.19
CA ARG A 278 6.00 -46.50 -43.39
C ARG A 278 4.68 -46.44 -42.61
N ALA A 279 4.73 -46.06 -41.34
CA ALA A 279 3.53 -45.90 -40.53
C ALA A 279 2.56 -44.87 -41.15
N VAL A 280 3.07 -43.74 -41.65
CA VAL A 280 2.25 -42.72 -42.35
C VAL A 280 1.63 -43.26 -43.64
N GLN A 281 2.35 -44.11 -44.38
CA GLN A 281 1.83 -44.73 -45.61
C GLN A 281 0.74 -45.76 -45.29
N GLU A 282 0.92 -46.57 -44.26
CA GLU A 282 -0.08 -47.53 -43.78
C GLU A 282 -1.36 -46.80 -43.34
N ASP A 283 -1.24 -45.76 -42.51
CA ASP A 283 -2.35 -44.89 -42.10
C ASP A 283 -3.10 -44.29 -43.30
N ARG A 284 -2.35 -43.86 -44.33
CA ARG A 284 -2.92 -43.29 -45.55
C ARG A 284 -3.66 -44.33 -46.38
N LEU A 285 -3.15 -45.57 -46.45
CA LEU A 285 -3.79 -46.68 -47.13
C LEU A 285 -5.07 -47.10 -46.42
N GLU A 286 -5.05 -47.14 -45.09
CA GLU A 286 -6.23 -47.42 -44.27
C GLU A 286 -7.32 -46.37 -44.46
N ARG A 287 -6.99 -45.08 -44.35
CA ARG A 287 -7.94 -43.99 -44.63
C ARG A 287 -8.49 -44.03 -46.07
N GLN A 288 -7.68 -44.49 -47.03
CA GLN A 288 -8.16 -44.68 -48.41
C GLN A 288 -9.13 -45.85 -48.51
N LYS A 289 -8.89 -46.96 -47.80
CA LYS A 289 -9.82 -48.09 -47.72
C LYS A 289 -11.13 -47.67 -47.09
N GLU A 290 -11.09 -46.95 -45.96
CA GLU A 290 -12.28 -46.39 -45.30
C GLU A 290 -13.09 -45.51 -46.25
N LYS A 291 -12.45 -44.55 -46.93
CA LYS A 291 -13.12 -43.69 -47.90
C LYS A 291 -13.69 -44.45 -49.09
N LYS A 292 -13.04 -45.54 -49.52
CA LYS A 292 -13.59 -46.42 -50.57
C LYS A 292 -14.85 -47.12 -50.07
N VAL A 293 -14.83 -47.64 -48.85
CA VAL A 293 -16.01 -48.25 -48.21
C VAL A 293 -17.13 -47.23 -48.05
N GLU A 294 -16.85 -46.01 -47.58
CA GLU A 294 -17.84 -44.94 -47.51
C GLU A 294 -18.42 -44.55 -48.88
N LYS A 295 -17.58 -44.48 -49.92
CA LYS A 295 -18.03 -44.18 -51.28
C LYS A 295 -18.87 -45.32 -51.87
N LEU A 296 -18.50 -46.57 -51.60
CA LEU A 296 -19.30 -47.73 -52.00
C LEU A 296 -20.65 -47.71 -51.30
N ALA A 297 -20.68 -47.49 -49.98
CA ALA A 297 -21.91 -47.37 -49.21
C ALA A 297 -22.79 -46.18 -49.67
N LYS A 298 -22.20 -45.05 -50.06
CA LYS A 298 -22.94 -43.92 -50.66
C LYS A 298 -23.50 -44.26 -52.04
N ARG A 299 -22.73 -44.97 -52.87
CA ARG A 299 -23.16 -45.39 -54.21
C ARG A 299 -24.25 -46.45 -54.15
N GLU A 300 -24.16 -47.40 -53.22
CA GLU A 300 -25.23 -48.39 -52.96
C GLU A 300 -26.53 -47.69 -52.57
N LYS A 301 -26.47 -46.66 -51.73
CA LYS A 301 -27.63 -45.81 -51.40
C LYS A 301 -28.20 -45.01 -52.57
N GLU A 302 -27.40 -44.70 -53.60
CA GLU A 302 -27.88 -44.04 -54.82
C GLU A 302 -28.54 -45.02 -55.81
N PHE A 303 -28.22 -46.32 -55.73
CA PHE A 303 -28.81 -47.37 -56.57
C PHE A 303 -30.08 -47.99 -55.99
N GLU A 304 -30.33 -47.79 -54.69
CA GLU A 304 -31.65 -48.04 -54.11
C GLU A 304 -32.60 -46.95 -54.62
N ALA A 305 -33.60 -47.35 -55.41
CA ALA A 305 -34.63 -46.44 -55.89
C ALA A 305 -35.28 -45.76 -54.67
N PRO A 306 -35.34 -44.41 -54.64
CA PRO A 306 -36.07 -43.70 -53.61
C PRO A 306 -37.50 -44.24 -53.54
N GLU A 307 -37.98 -44.61 -52.35
CA GLU A 307 -39.39 -44.97 -52.17
C GLU A 307 -40.26 -43.74 -52.48
N GLU A 308 -40.92 -43.72 -53.65
CA GLU A 308 -41.86 -42.67 -54.03
C GLU A 308 -43.28 -42.98 -53.49
N ASP A 309 -43.77 -42.13 -52.59
CA ASP A 309 -45.19 -42.05 -52.22
C ASP A 309 -46.00 -41.54 -53.43
N GLY A 310 -46.85 -42.41 -53.98
CA GLY A 310 -47.42 -42.23 -55.32
C GLY A 310 -48.55 -41.21 -55.46
N ASP A 311 -48.82 -40.85 -56.73
CA ASP A 311 -50.15 -40.42 -57.16
C ASP A 311 -50.45 -40.90 -58.60
N LYS A 312 -51.56 -41.63 -58.71
CA LYS A 312 -52.05 -42.28 -59.93
C LYS A 312 -52.68 -41.26 -60.88
N LYS A 313 -52.35 -41.31 -62.17
CA LYS A 313 -53.28 -40.92 -63.26
C LYS A 313 -53.12 -41.80 -64.49
N GLU A 314 -54.23 -42.46 -64.82
CA GLU A 314 -54.44 -43.38 -65.93
C GLU A 314 -54.29 -42.73 -67.30
N LYS A 315 -53.73 -43.48 -68.27
CA LYS A 315 -54.20 -43.46 -69.66
C LYS A 315 -54.26 -44.88 -70.22
N LYS A 316 -55.49 -45.39 -70.32
CA LYS A 316 -55.90 -46.60 -71.04
C LYS A 316 -55.42 -46.56 -72.50
N ARG A 317 -54.71 -47.61 -72.93
CA ARG A 317 -54.84 -48.18 -74.27
C ARG A 317 -55.19 -49.67 -74.13
N LYS A 318 -56.46 -49.99 -74.44
CA LYS A 318 -56.97 -51.35 -74.56
C LYS A 318 -56.32 -52.05 -75.77
N ARG A 319 -55.68 -53.19 -75.55
CA ARG A 319 -55.74 -54.35 -76.47
C ARG A 319 -56.23 -55.53 -75.65
N LYS A 320 -57.28 -56.19 -76.14
CA LYS A 320 -57.91 -57.39 -75.58
C LYS A 320 -57.15 -58.64 -76.06
N ALA A 321 -56.88 -59.56 -75.15
CA ALA A 321 -56.89 -61.04 -75.23
C ALA A 321 -56.48 -61.52 -73.81
N GLU A 322 -57.42 -61.86 -72.93
CA GLU A 322 -57.80 -63.24 -72.52
C GLU A 322 -56.58 -64.08 -72.05
N GLY A 323 -56.47 -64.59 -70.81
CA GLY A 323 -57.40 -64.68 -69.67
C GLY A 323 -56.67 -65.10 -68.37
N GLU A 324 -57.42 -65.05 -67.24
CA GLU A 324 -57.38 -65.82 -65.96
C GLU A 324 -56.04 -66.16 -65.29
N GLU A 325 -55.80 -66.22 -63.99
CA GLU A 325 -56.39 -66.05 -62.64
C GLU A 325 -55.09 -66.06 -61.76
N GLU A 326 -54.91 -65.49 -60.57
CA GLU A 326 -55.62 -65.62 -59.31
C GLU A 326 -54.81 -64.79 -58.26
N SER A 327 -55.42 -64.60 -57.10
CA SER A 327 -54.97 -63.97 -55.83
C SER A 327 -53.59 -64.41 -55.30
N GLU A 328 -52.88 -63.71 -54.42
CA GLU A 328 -53.21 -63.40 -53.02
C GLU A 328 -52.20 -62.40 -52.39
N LYS A 329 -52.67 -61.58 -51.45
CA LYS A 329 -51.85 -60.93 -50.40
C LYS A 329 -51.76 -61.88 -49.19
N PRO A 330 -50.75 -61.76 -48.30
CA PRO A 330 -50.95 -60.95 -47.06
C PRO A 330 -49.66 -60.22 -46.63
N LYS A 331 -49.64 -58.94 -46.21
CA LYS A 331 -50.03 -58.33 -44.91
C LYS A 331 -49.55 -59.08 -43.65
N GLU A 332 -48.68 -58.41 -42.89
CA GLU A 332 -48.59 -58.26 -41.40
C GLU A 332 -47.10 -58.13 -40.98
N LYS A 333 -46.64 -57.35 -40.00
CA LYS A 333 -47.27 -56.79 -38.81
C LYS A 333 -46.41 -55.63 -38.24
N LYS A 334 -47.12 -54.63 -37.69
CA LYS A 334 -46.65 -53.51 -36.85
C LYS A 334 -45.89 -53.95 -35.59
N LYS A 335 -44.96 -53.11 -35.11
CA LYS A 335 -44.96 -52.46 -33.77
C LYS A 335 -43.73 -51.53 -33.64
N LYS A 336 -43.89 -50.20 -33.74
CA LYS A 336 -44.15 -49.23 -32.65
C LYS A 336 -43.19 -49.34 -31.45
N LYS A 337 -42.32 -48.35 -31.28
CA LYS A 337 -42.22 -47.54 -30.06
C LYS A 337 -41.60 -46.16 -30.36
N LYS A 338 -42.32 -45.14 -29.89
CA LYS A 338 -42.03 -43.70 -29.90
C LYS A 338 -41.24 -43.30 -28.64
N ALA A 339 -40.76 -42.06 -28.67
CA ALA A 339 -40.38 -41.13 -27.59
C ALA A 339 -38.86 -40.91 -27.52
N ALA A 340 -38.32 -39.69 -27.48
CA ALA A 340 -38.89 -38.33 -27.42
C ALA A 340 -37.76 -37.34 -27.81
N GLU A 341 -38.15 -36.12 -28.20
CA GLU A 341 -37.60 -34.78 -27.80
C GLU A 341 -36.05 -34.62 -27.72
N ASP A 342 -35.41 -33.55 -28.17
CA ASP A 342 -35.85 -32.19 -28.50
C ASP A 342 -34.71 -31.47 -29.26
N GLU A 343 -35.05 -30.32 -29.79
CA GLU A 343 -34.29 -29.40 -30.64
C GLU A 343 -32.98 -28.84 -30.01
N GLU A 344 -31.95 -28.63 -30.85
CA GLU A 344 -31.00 -27.51 -30.73
C GLU A 344 -30.39 -27.20 -32.12
N GLU A 345 -30.87 -26.16 -32.78
CA GLU A 345 -30.27 -25.55 -33.97
C GLU A 345 -29.38 -24.37 -33.52
N GLU A 346 -28.06 -24.47 -33.73
CA GLU A 346 -27.09 -23.41 -33.46
C GLU A 346 -26.75 -22.64 -34.76
N GLU A 347 -27.09 -21.35 -34.80
CA GLU A 347 -26.86 -20.43 -35.91
C GLU A 347 -25.39 -19.93 -35.98
N LYS A 348 -24.82 -19.91 -37.21
CA LYS A 348 -23.44 -19.49 -37.53
C LYS A 348 -23.25 -17.96 -37.58
N PRO A 349 -22.06 -17.41 -37.24
CA PRO A 349 -21.77 -15.98 -37.42
C PRO A 349 -21.22 -15.62 -38.82
N LYS A 350 -21.69 -14.48 -39.36
CA LYS A 350 -21.31 -13.88 -40.65
C LYS A 350 -19.93 -13.19 -40.63
N LYS A 351 -19.16 -13.41 -41.71
CA LYS A 351 -17.88 -12.75 -42.06
C LYS A 351 -18.08 -11.25 -42.41
N LYS A 352 -17.19 -10.37 -41.92
CA LYS A 352 -16.97 -9.01 -42.46
C LYS A 352 -15.60 -8.92 -43.16
N LYS A 353 -15.62 -8.31 -44.34
CA LYS A 353 -14.49 -8.08 -45.27
C LYS A 353 -13.49 -7.03 -44.74
N LYS A 354 -12.21 -7.28 -44.99
CA LYS A 354 -11.08 -6.34 -44.92
C LYS A 354 -11.04 -5.49 -46.21
N SER A 355 -10.77 -4.20 -46.06
CA SER A 355 -10.13 -3.37 -47.09
C SER A 355 -8.87 -2.73 -46.50
N LYS A 356 -7.83 -2.68 -47.34
CA LYS A 356 -6.43 -2.29 -47.13
C LYS A 356 -6.19 -0.96 -47.89
N VAL A 357 -5.10 -0.25 -47.53
CA VAL A 357 -4.21 0.64 -48.34
C VAL A 357 -3.93 1.95 -47.57
N GLU A 358 -2.75 2.05 -46.91
CA GLU A 358 -1.49 2.79 -47.26
C GLU A 358 -1.53 4.22 -46.66
N GLY A 359 -0.47 4.85 -46.16
CA GLY A 359 0.97 4.61 -46.09
C GLY A 359 1.66 5.97 -45.80
N GLU A 360 2.88 5.94 -45.22
CA GLU A 360 3.90 7.03 -45.14
C GLU A 360 3.68 8.17 -44.09
N GLU A 361 4.67 8.72 -43.38
CA GLU A 361 6.10 8.41 -43.18
C GLU A 361 6.66 9.15 -41.94
N GLU A 362 7.88 8.75 -41.59
CA GLU A 362 8.82 9.07 -40.52
C GLU A 362 9.06 10.52 -40.04
N SER A 363 9.55 10.66 -38.80
CA SER A 363 10.95 11.10 -38.54
C SER A 363 11.25 11.40 -37.06
N GLU A 364 12.54 11.40 -36.77
CA GLU A 364 13.20 10.96 -35.54
C GLU A 364 13.52 12.04 -34.51
N LYS A 365 13.82 11.60 -33.28
CA LYS A 365 14.53 12.36 -32.24
C LYS A 365 16.05 12.12 -32.34
N PRO A 366 16.92 13.13 -32.13
CA PRO A 366 18.33 12.87 -31.84
C PRO A 366 18.61 12.85 -30.32
N LYS A 367 19.48 11.92 -29.94
CA LYS A 367 20.05 11.71 -28.60
C LYS A 367 21.29 12.60 -28.40
N GLU A 368 21.35 13.31 -27.27
CA GLU A 368 22.54 14.02 -26.78
C GLU A 368 23.67 13.04 -26.38
N LYS A 369 24.88 13.29 -26.91
CA LYS A 369 26.13 12.62 -26.52
C LYS A 369 26.74 13.30 -25.29
N LYS A 370 26.88 12.54 -24.19
CA LYS A 370 27.70 12.91 -23.01
C LYS A 370 29.20 12.87 -23.36
N LYS A 371 29.88 14.02 -23.30
CA LYS A 371 31.36 14.09 -23.21
C LYS A 371 31.81 13.78 -21.77
N LYS A 372 32.62 12.72 -21.62
CA LYS A 372 33.33 12.39 -20.37
C LYS A 372 34.54 13.33 -20.22
N ARG A 373 34.64 13.95 -19.04
CA ARG A 373 35.83 14.65 -18.53
C ARG A 373 36.91 13.63 -18.18
N LYS A 374 38.16 13.91 -18.54
CA LYS A 374 39.37 13.25 -18.02
C LYS A 374 40.38 14.36 -17.73
N SER A 375 40.47 14.78 -16.47
CA SER A 375 41.54 15.66 -15.98
C SER A 375 42.49 14.79 -15.17
N VAL A 376 43.69 14.61 -15.69
CA VAL A 376 44.85 14.05 -14.99
C VAL A 376 45.65 15.26 -14.51
N ALA A 377 45.77 15.42 -13.19
CA ALA A 377 46.74 16.32 -12.58
C ALA A 377 48.02 15.52 -12.36
N ALA A 378 49.13 16.03 -12.90
CA ALA A 378 50.48 15.62 -12.58
C ALA A 378 51.21 16.89 -12.16
N ASP A 379 51.46 17.03 -10.86
CA ASP A 379 52.36 18.02 -10.29
C ASP A 379 53.78 17.42 -10.27
N LYS A 380 54.70 18.11 -10.96
CA LYS A 380 56.15 18.06 -10.78
C LYS A 380 56.74 19.33 -11.38
N GLU A 381 56.93 20.34 -10.53
CA GLU A 381 58.16 21.14 -10.27
C GLU A 381 57.80 22.42 -9.52
#